data_AF-A0A3A6JEB6-F1
#
_entry.id   AF-A0A3A6JEB6-F1
#
_cell.length_a   1.000
_cell.length_b   1.000
_cell.length_c   1.000
_cell.angle_alpha   90.00
_cell.angle_beta   90.00
_cell.angle_gamma   90.00
#
_symmetry.space_group_name_H-M   'P 1'
#
loop_
_entity.id
_entity.type
_entity.pdbx_description
1 polymer ?
#
loop_
_entity_poly.entity_id
_entity_poly.type
_entity_poly.pdbx_seq_one_letter_code
_entity_poly.pdbx_strand_id
1 'polypeptide(L)'
;MENGKAKQLLDRIQDIVGDGQNVPFAAGKVLVNKEEVLEIVEELKTTIDLELKAYHEITDKRSKIIKEAEQEADEIIAEAEETASRIRLTKPSPLFVDRKVKSLGKQDRQALRTANEIYAASIIYTNEMLMEINETVNQAYNMISMESDRVLDSLRKKSEIIENNKKELMEGLMDMKKQERYADILEISQLLANELYYEKNKAKDEEHKDKNGEPEMVQWEFDFEDKKEPEPIRVKASREPVKSVQRETDDADSSIHVIKDSDHDDKMRRFGDRTPVRLEESITDASAKGSDSDKNGRPDFRIGGRISDAYDDVDDGVV
;
A
#
# COMPACT_ATOMS: atom_id res chain seq x y z
N MET A 1 -22.19 11.99 31.15
CA MET A 1 -23.50 12.41 30.61
C MET A 1 -23.79 13.74 31.28
N GLU A 2 -23.54 14.84 30.58
CA GLU A 2 -23.93 16.16 31.09
C GLU A 2 -25.42 16.13 31.40
N ASN A 3 -25.82 16.71 32.54
CA ASN A 3 -27.22 16.88 32.89
C ASN A 3 -27.91 17.62 31.73
N GLY A 4 -28.72 16.88 30.97
CA GLY A 4 -29.08 17.21 29.59
C GLY A 4 -29.64 18.61 29.44
N LYS A 5 -29.19 19.32 28.41
CA LYS A 5 -29.75 20.63 28.02
C LYS A 5 -31.26 20.54 27.87
N ALA A 6 -31.77 19.41 27.37
CA ALA A 6 -33.20 19.13 27.32
C ALA A 6 -33.88 19.17 28.70
N LYS A 7 -33.23 18.64 29.75
CA LYS A 7 -33.75 18.71 31.12
C LYS A 7 -33.76 20.15 31.65
N GLN A 8 -32.72 20.93 31.38
CA GLN A 8 -32.66 22.33 31.79
C GLN A 8 -33.73 23.19 31.11
N LEU A 9 -34.00 22.96 29.82
CA LEU A 9 -35.06 23.63 29.08
C LEU A 9 -36.45 23.23 29.60
N LEU A 10 -36.64 21.96 29.98
CA LEU A 10 -37.87 21.48 30.59
C LEU A 10 -38.10 22.10 31.97
N ASP A 11 -37.09 22.11 32.83
CA ASP A 11 -37.13 22.72 34.16
C ASP A 11 -37.46 24.22 34.03
N ARG A 12 -36.89 24.91 33.05
CA ARG A 12 -37.17 26.33 32.78
C ARG A 12 -38.62 26.60 32.34
N ILE A 13 -39.21 25.73 31.51
CA ILE A 13 -40.65 25.82 31.18
C ILE A 13 -41.48 25.61 32.44
N GLN A 14 -41.08 24.66 33.29
CA GLN A 14 -41.79 24.33 34.52
C GLN A 14 -41.78 25.51 35.50
N ASP A 15 -40.65 26.23 35.62
CA ASP A 15 -40.52 27.44 36.42
C ASP A 15 -41.39 28.58 35.88
N ILE A 16 -41.38 28.83 34.56
CA ILE A 16 -42.20 29.88 33.92
C ILE A 16 -43.70 29.65 34.16
N VAL A 17 -44.14 28.39 34.12
CA VAL A 17 -45.55 28.03 34.37
C VAL A 17 -45.87 28.04 35.87
N GLY A 18 -44.92 27.69 36.73
CA GLY A 18 -45.07 27.69 38.19
C GLY A 18 -45.13 29.10 38.81
N ASP A 19 -44.29 30.02 38.31
CA ASP A 19 -44.17 31.40 38.81
C ASP A 19 -45.08 32.40 38.07
N GLY A 20 -45.76 31.97 37.01
CA GLY A 20 -46.61 32.84 36.22
C GLY A 20 -47.82 33.38 36.99
N GLN A 21 -48.29 34.57 36.58
CA GLN A 21 -49.40 35.24 37.26
C GLN A 21 -50.73 34.52 37.02
N ASN A 22 -51.41 34.09 38.09
CA ASN A 22 -52.74 33.47 37.99
C ASN A 22 -53.80 34.48 37.51
N VAL A 23 -54.67 34.04 36.62
CA VAL A 23 -55.77 34.85 36.10
C VAL A 23 -56.91 34.95 37.14
N PRO A 24 -57.37 36.16 37.51
CA PRO A 24 -58.47 36.32 38.46
C PRO A 24 -59.74 35.60 37.99
N PHE A 25 -60.44 34.93 38.91
CA PHE A 25 -61.69 34.18 38.66
C PHE A 25 -61.56 32.93 37.75
N ALA A 26 -60.36 32.56 37.31
CA ALA A 26 -60.09 31.33 36.56
C ALA A 26 -59.06 30.46 37.28
N ALA A 27 -59.53 29.58 38.16
CA ALA A 27 -58.66 28.65 38.88
C ALA A 27 -57.88 27.75 37.89
N GLY A 28 -56.55 27.67 38.06
CA GLY A 28 -55.67 26.84 37.24
C GLY A 28 -55.24 27.44 35.90
N LYS A 29 -55.59 28.71 35.60
CA LYS A 29 -55.08 29.42 34.41
C LYS A 29 -53.97 30.39 34.80
N VAL A 30 -52.81 30.20 34.19
CA VAL A 30 -51.62 31.03 34.38
C VAL A 30 -51.41 31.87 33.11
N LEU A 31 -51.11 33.16 33.28
CA LEU A 31 -50.74 34.05 32.18
C LEU A 31 -49.25 33.86 31.87
N VAL A 32 -48.94 33.49 30.63
CA VAL A 32 -47.56 33.22 30.20
C VAL A 32 -47.31 33.87 28.84
N ASN A 33 -46.07 34.33 28.60
CA ASN A 33 -45.68 34.82 27.29
C ASN A 33 -45.62 33.66 26.30
N LYS A 34 -46.50 33.70 25.29
CA LYS A 34 -46.60 32.69 24.25
C LYS A 34 -45.29 32.54 23.45
N GLU A 35 -44.62 33.64 23.15
CA GLU A 35 -43.42 33.65 22.29
C GLU A 35 -42.24 32.97 22.99
N GLU A 36 -42.02 33.31 24.26
CA GLU A 36 -40.94 32.73 25.08
C GLU A 36 -41.11 31.22 25.29
N VAL A 37 -42.32 30.76 25.60
CA VAL A 37 -42.57 29.32 25.79
C VAL A 37 -42.42 28.55 24.48
N LEU A 38 -42.89 29.11 23.36
CA LEU A 38 -42.74 28.46 22.05
C LEU A 38 -41.27 28.32 21.65
N GLU A 39 -40.44 29.34 21.89
CA GLU A 39 -39.01 29.30 21.60
C GLU A 39 -38.31 28.19 22.41
N ILE A 40 -38.58 28.11 23.72
CA ILE A 40 -37.98 27.07 24.58
C ILE A 40 -38.46 25.66 24.16
N VAL A 41 -39.72 25.50 23.74
CA VAL A 41 -40.24 24.23 23.23
C VAL A 41 -39.57 23.83 21.91
N GLU A 42 -39.30 24.78 21.02
CA GLU A 42 -38.59 24.54 19.76
C GLU A 42 -37.12 24.14 19.99
N GLU A 43 -36.45 24.83 20.92
CA GLU A 43 -35.09 24.50 21.35
C GLU A 43 -35.03 23.13 22.04
N LEU A 44 -36.04 22.79 22.86
CA LEU A 44 -36.15 21.49 23.50
C LEU A 44 -36.30 20.38 22.47
N LYS A 45 -37.18 20.57 21.47
CA LYS A 45 -37.42 19.60 20.41
C LYS A 45 -36.14 19.34 19.61
N THR A 46 -35.45 20.40 19.18
CA THR A 46 -34.21 20.27 18.42
C THR A 46 -33.10 19.60 19.23
N THR A 47 -32.99 19.92 20.51
CA THR A 47 -32.02 19.28 21.43
C THR A 47 -32.30 17.79 21.58
N ILE A 48 -33.56 17.38 21.80
CA ILE A 48 -33.95 15.97 21.90
C ILE A 48 -33.66 15.22 20.59
N ASP A 49 -33.97 15.81 19.44
CA ASP A 49 -33.71 15.19 18.14
C ASP A 49 -32.20 14.96 17.90
N LEU A 50 -31.36 15.91 18.32
CA LEU A 50 -29.90 15.78 18.24
C LEU A 50 -29.37 14.70 19.20
N GLU A 51 -29.84 14.70 20.45
CA GLU A 51 -29.46 13.70 21.43
C GLU A 51 -29.88 12.29 20.98
N LEU A 52 -31.10 12.11 20.47
CA LEU A 52 -31.59 10.82 19.95
C LEU A 52 -30.74 10.30 18.79
N LYS A 53 -30.37 11.17 17.85
CA LYS A 53 -29.46 10.80 16.75
C LYS A 53 -28.10 10.36 17.29
N ALA A 54 -27.53 11.11 18.22
CA ALA A 54 -26.26 10.75 18.86
C ALA A 54 -26.36 9.41 19.60
N TYR A 55 -27.47 9.16 20.32
CA TYR A 55 -27.71 7.88 20.99
C TYR A 55 -27.80 6.71 20.01
N HIS A 56 -28.52 6.86 18.90
CA HIS A 56 -28.57 5.82 17.86
C HIS A 56 -27.20 5.57 17.24
N GLU A 57 -26.48 6.63 16.88
CA GLU A 57 -25.13 6.50 16.32
C GLU A 57 -24.15 5.82 17.29
N ILE A 58 -24.19 6.17 18.58
CA ILE A 58 -23.38 5.51 19.61
C ILE A 58 -23.78 4.03 19.76
N THR A 59 -25.08 3.73 19.70
CA THR A 59 -25.60 2.35 19.83
C THR A 59 -25.19 1.49 18.64
N ASP A 60 -25.26 2.04 17.43
CA ASP A 60 -24.83 1.37 16.21
C ASP A 60 -23.31 1.14 16.22
N LYS A 61 -22.53 2.16 16.59
CA LYS A 61 -21.07 2.03 16.75
C LYS A 61 -20.71 0.98 17.79
N ARG A 62 -21.38 0.98 18.95
CA ARG A 62 -21.18 -0.04 19.99
C ARG A 62 -21.48 -1.44 19.47
N SER A 63 -22.60 -1.60 18.77
CA SER A 63 -22.99 -2.90 18.20
C SER A 63 -21.98 -3.39 17.15
N LYS A 64 -21.42 -2.46 16.36
CA LYS A 64 -20.35 -2.77 15.41
C LYS A 64 -19.07 -3.20 16.12
N ILE A 65 -18.61 -2.46 17.13
CA ILE A 65 -17.42 -2.79 17.92
C ILE A 65 -17.54 -4.18 18.56
N ILE A 66 -18.71 -4.50 19.13
CA ILE A 66 -18.94 -5.81 19.75
C ILE A 66 -18.83 -6.93 18.71
N LYS A 67 -19.46 -6.78 17.54
CA LYS A 67 -19.37 -7.79 16.48
C LYS A 67 -17.96 -7.97 15.94
N GLU A 68 -17.22 -6.87 15.76
CA GLU A 68 -15.82 -6.93 15.32
C GLU A 68 -14.94 -7.64 16.36
N ALA A 69 -15.13 -7.34 17.65
CA ALA A 69 -14.41 -8.01 18.73
C ALA A 69 -14.77 -9.51 18.87
N GLU A 70 -16.04 -9.88 18.67
CA GLU A 70 -16.48 -11.29 18.65
C GLU A 70 -15.82 -12.04 17.48
N GLN A 71 -15.80 -11.44 16.28
CA GLN A 71 -15.15 -12.04 15.12
C GLN A 71 -13.63 -12.19 15.34
N GLU A 72 -12.96 -11.16 15.86
CA GLU A 72 -11.53 -11.21 16.16
C GLU A 72 -11.21 -12.29 17.21
N ALA A 73 -12.06 -12.44 18.23
CA ALA A 73 -11.91 -13.50 19.23
C ALA A 73 -12.05 -14.90 18.61
N ASP A 74 -13.04 -15.10 17.72
CA ASP A 74 -13.23 -16.38 17.02
C ASP A 74 -12.03 -16.71 16.10
N GLU A 75 -11.46 -15.71 15.41
CA GLU A 75 -10.25 -15.87 14.60
C GLU A 75 -9.05 -16.28 15.44
N ILE A 76 -8.83 -15.65 16.60
CA ILE A 76 -7.75 -16.01 17.54
C ILE A 76 -7.92 -17.44 18.04
N ILE A 77 -9.14 -17.85 18.39
CA ILE A 77 -9.42 -19.22 18.85
C ILE A 77 -9.11 -20.22 17.73
N ALA A 78 -9.54 -19.95 16.50
CA ALA A 78 -9.29 -20.82 15.36
C ALA A 78 -7.78 -20.98 15.07
N GLU A 79 -7.01 -19.89 15.12
CA GLU A 79 -5.56 -19.93 14.94
C GLU A 79 -4.87 -20.71 16.09
N ALA A 80 -5.30 -20.49 17.33
CA ALA A 80 -4.80 -21.23 18.49
C ALA A 80 -5.10 -22.74 18.38
N GLU A 81 -6.28 -23.12 17.90
CA GLU A 81 -6.64 -24.52 17.67
C GLU A 81 -5.84 -25.15 16.52
N GLU A 82 -5.60 -24.41 15.45
CA GLU A 82 -4.78 -24.87 14.32
C GLU A 82 -3.33 -25.09 14.77
N THR A 83 -2.75 -24.12 15.47
CA THR A 83 -1.38 -24.22 15.99
C THR A 83 -1.25 -25.35 17.01
N ALA A 84 -2.20 -25.50 17.93
CA ALA A 84 -2.24 -26.62 18.88
C ALA A 84 -2.36 -27.97 18.16
N SER A 85 -3.18 -28.05 17.11
CA SER A 85 -3.34 -29.25 16.29
C SER A 85 -2.05 -29.59 15.54
N ARG A 86 -1.36 -28.59 14.97
CA ARG A 86 -0.07 -28.74 14.31
C ARG A 86 0.98 -29.27 15.29
N ILE A 87 1.04 -28.73 16.51
CA ILE A 87 1.95 -29.21 17.56
C ILE A 87 1.62 -30.65 17.98
N ARG A 88 0.34 -31.00 18.09
CA ARG A 88 -0.10 -32.37 18.43
C ARG A 88 0.27 -33.39 17.35
N LEU A 89 0.18 -33.02 16.08
CA LEU A 89 0.55 -33.89 14.95
C LEU A 89 2.07 -34.03 14.78
N THR A 90 2.83 -32.97 15.08
CA THR A 90 4.30 -32.97 14.95
C THR A 90 5.02 -33.64 16.12
N LYS A 91 4.38 -33.78 17.29
CA LYS A 91 4.92 -34.56 18.40
C LYS A 91 4.45 -36.02 18.33
N PRO A 92 5.29 -36.98 17.90
CA PRO A 92 4.95 -38.39 18.08
C PRO A 92 4.80 -38.69 19.58
N SER A 93 3.74 -39.40 19.95
CA SER A 93 3.48 -39.81 21.35
C SER A 93 4.75 -40.44 21.96
N PRO A 94 5.27 -39.90 23.09
CA PRO A 94 6.53 -40.35 23.67
C PRO A 94 6.51 -41.84 24.08
N LEU A 95 5.33 -42.44 24.21
CA LEU A 95 5.14 -43.84 24.61
C LEU A 95 5.37 -44.86 23.48
N PHE A 96 5.42 -44.42 22.22
CA PHE A 96 5.59 -45.30 21.05
C PHE A 96 7.00 -45.32 20.48
N VAL A 97 7.79 -44.25 20.67
CA VAL A 97 9.15 -44.16 20.10
C VAL A 97 10.17 -44.89 20.98
N ASP A 98 10.02 -44.86 22.31
CA ASP A 98 11.07 -45.31 23.23
C ASP A 98 11.16 -46.84 23.39
N ARG A 99 10.10 -47.58 23.00
CA ARG A 99 10.05 -49.04 23.18
C ARG A 99 10.85 -49.83 22.14
N LYS A 100 11.06 -49.29 20.94
CA LYS A 100 11.81 -50.00 19.89
C LYS A 100 13.32 -49.79 19.99
N VAL A 101 13.79 -48.64 20.47
CA VAL A 101 15.23 -48.28 20.47
C VAL A 101 16.09 -49.17 21.37
N LYS A 102 15.53 -49.69 22.47
CA LYS A 102 16.25 -50.51 23.45
C LYS A 102 16.53 -51.94 22.98
N SER A 103 15.76 -52.46 22.03
CA SER A 103 15.92 -53.82 21.49
C SER A 103 16.80 -53.90 20.23
N LEU A 104 17.27 -52.76 19.69
CA LEU A 104 18.16 -52.76 18.52
C LEU A 104 19.62 -53.07 18.87
N GLY A 105 20.34 -53.64 17.90
CA GLY A 105 21.79 -53.82 18.00
C GLY A 105 22.53 -52.50 18.21
N LYS A 106 23.76 -52.57 18.76
CA LYS A 106 24.58 -51.37 19.04
C LYS A 106 24.79 -50.49 17.81
N GLN A 107 24.99 -51.10 16.64
CA GLN A 107 25.22 -50.39 15.37
C GLN A 107 23.96 -49.65 14.90
N ASP A 108 22.81 -50.30 14.91
CA ASP A 108 21.54 -49.67 14.52
C ASP A 108 21.15 -48.55 15.49
N ARG A 109 21.42 -48.72 16.79
CA ARG A 109 21.20 -47.67 17.78
C ARG A 109 22.09 -46.45 17.54
N GLN A 110 23.35 -46.67 17.13
CA GLN A 110 24.25 -45.58 16.78
C GLN A 110 23.79 -44.89 15.49
N ALA A 111 23.39 -45.65 14.47
CA ALA A 111 22.85 -45.11 13.22
C ALA A 111 21.57 -44.28 13.44
N LEU A 112 20.69 -44.72 14.34
CA LEU A 112 19.50 -43.95 14.73
C LEU A 112 19.85 -42.67 15.49
N ARG A 113 20.90 -42.68 16.31
CA ARG A 113 21.37 -41.46 17.00
C ARG A 113 21.92 -40.46 16.00
N THR A 114 22.81 -40.86 15.11
CA THR A 114 23.33 -39.97 14.07
C THR A 114 22.23 -39.48 13.13
N ALA A 115 21.27 -40.32 12.75
CA ALA A 115 20.12 -39.88 11.96
C ALA A 115 19.28 -38.82 12.69
N ASN A 116 19.01 -39.01 13.99
CA ASN A 116 18.29 -38.02 14.80
C ASN A 116 19.08 -36.72 15.01
N GLU A 117 20.40 -36.81 15.18
CA GLU A 117 21.29 -35.64 15.28
C GLU A 117 21.30 -34.85 13.97
N ILE A 118 21.39 -35.51 12.82
CA ILE A 118 21.31 -34.88 11.49
C ILE A 118 19.92 -34.26 11.29
N TYR A 119 18.86 -34.98 11.69
CA TYR A 119 17.50 -34.47 11.59
C TYR A 119 17.30 -33.23 12.45
N ALA A 120 17.73 -33.26 13.72
CA ALA A 120 17.69 -32.11 14.62
C ALA A 120 18.51 -30.92 14.07
N ALA A 121 19.72 -31.17 13.58
CA ALA A 121 20.56 -30.15 12.96
C ALA A 121 19.89 -29.54 11.72
N SER A 122 19.22 -30.36 10.89
CA SER A 122 18.49 -29.89 9.72
C SER A 122 17.31 -28.99 10.10
N ILE A 123 16.54 -29.35 11.15
CA ILE A 123 15.44 -28.52 11.64
C ILE A 123 15.97 -27.18 12.15
N ILE A 124 17.03 -27.21 12.98
CA ILE A 124 17.65 -25.99 13.52
C ILE A 124 18.13 -25.09 12.38
N TYR A 125 18.83 -25.65 11.40
CA TYR A 125 19.31 -24.91 10.23
C TYR A 125 18.16 -24.29 9.42
N THR A 126 17.10 -25.06 9.15
CA THR A 126 15.94 -24.50 8.43
C THR A 126 15.24 -23.41 9.22
N ASN A 127 15.19 -23.52 10.56
CA ASN A 127 14.61 -22.49 11.41
C ASN A 127 15.46 -21.22 11.43
N GLU A 128 16.78 -21.34 11.46
CA GLU A 128 17.71 -20.21 11.34
C GLU A 128 17.54 -19.49 10.00
N MET A 129 17.46 -20.23 8.89
CA MET A 129 17.16 -19.66 7.57
C MET A 129 15.79 -18.97 7.53
N LEU A 130 14.75 -19.56 8.12
CA LEU A 130 13.42 -18.94 8.19
C LEU A 130 13.43 -17.67 9.04
N MET A 131 14.22 -17.63 10.11
CA MET A 131 14.40 -16.45 10.95
C MET A 131 15.10 -15.33 10.17
N GLU A 132 16.16 -15.65 9.43
CA GLU A 132 16.85 -14.70 8.55
C GLU A 132 15.90 -14.17 7.45
N ILE A 133 15.14 -15.05 6.78
CA ILE A 133 14.14 -14.63 5.80
C ILE A 133 13.11 -13.69 6.44
N ASN A 134 12.59 -14.04 7.62
CA ASN A 134 11.61 -13.19 8.30
C ASN A 134 12.23 -11.83 8.68
N GLU A 135 13.48 -11.81 9.14
CA GLU A 135 14.19 -10.56 9.43
C GLU A 135 14.35 -9.71 8.17
N THR A 136 14.80 -10.28 7.05
CA THR A 136 14.95 -9.55 5.79
C THR A 136 13.61 -9.02 5.26
N VAL A 137 12.53 -9.78 5.39
CA VAL A 137 11.17 -9.35 5.04
C VAL A 137 10.72 -8.18 5.91
N ASN A 138 10.95 -8.25 7.23
CA ASN A 138 10.61 -7.16 8.15
C ASN A 138 11.45 -5.90 7.87
N GLN A 139 12.73 -6.05 7.55
CA GLN A 139 13.59 -4.94 7.14
C GLN A 139 13.09 -4.29 5.85
N ALA A 140 12.73 -5.10 4.84
CA ALA A 140 12.17 -4.60 3.58
C ALA A 140 10.83 -3.88 3.81
N TYR A 141 9.96 -4.42 4.65
CA TYR A 141 8.70 -3.79 5.03
C TYR A 141 8.92 -2.43 5.69
N ASN A 142 9.82 -2.34 6.68
CA ASN A 142 10.13 -1.09 7.36
C ASN A 142 10.71 -0.04 6.39
N MET A 143 11.59 -0.48 5.48
CA MET A 143 12.16 0.40 4.45
C MET A 143 11.07 0.96 3.52
N ILE A 144 10.16 0.11 3.04
CA ILE A 144 9.05 0.52 2.17
C ILE A 144 8.10 1.47 2.93
N SER A 145 7.79 1.17 4.18
CA SER A 145 6.93 2.04 5.01
C SER A 145 7.54 3.44 5.16
N MET A 146 8.83 3.52 5.52
CA MET A 146 9.52 4.80 5.66
C MET A 146 9.56 5.58 4.34
N GLU A 147 9.78 4.90 3.21
CA GLU A 147 9.80 5.56 1.91
C GLU A 147 8.41 6.03 1.48
N SER A 148 7.37 5.25 1.77
CA SER A 148 5.98 5.66 1.55
C SER A 148 5.64 6.92 2.34
N ASP A 149 6.03 7.00 3.60
CA ASP A 149 5.83 8.18 4.44
C ASP A 149 6.57 9.41 3.88
N ARG A 150 7.82 9.24 3.44
CA ARG A 150 8.59 10.32 2.78
C ARG A 150 7.93 10.81 1.51
N VAL A 151 7.39 9.90 0.69
CA VAL A 151 6.67 10.25 -0.54
C VAL A 151 5.39 11.01 -0.20
N LEU A 152 4.62 10.56 0.79
CA LEU A 152 3.41 11.25 1.25
C LEU A 152 3.72 12.66 1.76
N ASP A 153 4.77 12.83 2.56
CA ASP A 153 5.20 14.14 3.05
C ASP A 153 5.67 15.06 1.91
N SER A 154 6.40 14.51 0.92
CA SER A 154 6.80 15.26 -0.27
C SER A 154 5.59 15.73 -1.07
N LEU A 155 4.59 14.87 -1.26
CA LEU A 155 3.35 15.21 -1.95
C LEU A 155 2.54 16.25 -1.18
N ARG A 156 2.45 16.14 0.15
CA ARG A 156 1.82 17.14 1.01
C ARG A 156 2.48 18.51 0.88
N LYS A 157 3.82 18.56 0.97
CA LYS A 157 4.59 19.80 0.79
C LYS A 157 4.35 20.40 -0.60
N LYS A 158 4.34 19.59 -1.66
CA LYS A 158 4.03 20.06 -3.02
C LYS A 158 2.61 20.60 -3.13
N SER A 159 1.63 19.95 -2.51
CA SER A 159 0.25 20.43 -2.45
C SER A 159 0.13 21.76 -1.72
N GLU A 160 0.86 21.93 -0.60
CA GLU A 160 0.91 23.19 0.15
C GLU A 160 1.51 24.31 -0.68
N ILE A 161 2.62 24.05 -1.39
CA ILE A 161 3.22 25.01 -2.33
C ILE A 161 2.23 25.39 -3.42
N ILE A 162 1.49 24.44 -4.00
CA ILE A 162 0.48 24.75 -5.04
C ILE A 162 -0.63 25.63 -4.48
N GLU A 163 -1.12 25.34 -3.27
CA GLU A 163 -2.17 26.16 -2.66
C GLU A 163 -1.67 27.56 -2.30
N ASN A 164 -0.43 27.69 -1.83
CA ASN A 164 0.20 28.99 -1.58
C ASN A 164 0.41 29.77 -2.88
N ASN A 165 0.96 29.15 -3.93
CA ASN A 165 1.10 29.78 -5.24
C ASN A 165 -0.26 30.22 -5.79
N LYS A 166 -1.31 29.40 -5.62
CA LYS A 166 -2.68 29.75 -6.03
C LYS A 166 -3.19 30.95 -5.22
N LYS A 167 -2.94 31.01 -3.91
CA LYS A 167 -3.31 32.17 -3.08
C LYS A 167 -2.56 33.42 -3.49
N GLU A 168 -1.25 33.35 -3.69
CA GLU A 168 -0.43 34.48 -4.17
C GLU A 168 -0.92 34.99 -5.53
N LEU A 169 -1.27 34.08 -6.46
CA LEU A 169 -1.86 34.45 -7.75
C LEU A 169 -3.24 35.10 -7.59
N MET A 170 -4.09 34.57 -6.70
CA MET A 170 -5.40 35.16 -6.42
C MET A 170 -5.28 36.53 -5.72
N GLU A 171 -4.31 36.69 -4.82
CA GLU A 171 -4.03 37.93 -4.10
C GLU A 171 -3.47 38.98 -5.05
N GLY A 172 -2.45 38.64 -5.85
CA GLY A 172 -1.93 39.53 -6.90
C GLY A 172 -3.01 39.92 -7.92
N LEU A 173 -3.93 38.99 -8.26
CA LEU A 173 -5.10 39.32 -9.07
C LEU A 173 -6.08 40.23 -8.35
N MET A 174 -6.29 40.07 -7.04
CA MET A 174 -7.21 40.89 -6.24
C MET A 174 -6.68 42.31 -5.97
N ASP A 175 -5.37 42.45 -5.81
CA ASP A 175 -4.66 43.72 -5.60
C ASP A 175 -4.67 44.61 -6.86
N MET A 176 -4.75 44.00 -8.04
CA MET A 176 -5.06 44.76 -9.26
C MET A 176 -6.50 45.28 -9.20
N LYS A 177 -6.68 46.60 -9.38
CA LYS A 177 -8.04 47.17 -9.47
C LYS A 177 -8.78 46.48 -10.62
N LYS A 178 -10.09 46.26 -10.49
CA LYS A 178 -10.89 45.57 -11.50
C LYS A 178 -10.67 46.16 -12.91
N GLN A 179 -10.54 47.47 -13.02
CA GLN A 179 -10.20 48.17 -14.28
C GLN A 179 -8.81 47.81 -14.84
N GLU A 180 -7.78 47.74 -13.99
CA GLU A 180 -6.40 47.43 -14.41
C GLU A 180 -6.32 45.97 -14.91
N ARG A 181 -6.99 45.03 -14.23
CA ARG A 181 -7.11 43.64 -14.70
C ARG A 181 -7.69 43.52 -16.10
N TYR A 182 -8.78 44.23 -16.37
CA TYR A 182 -9.41 44.18 -17.69
C TYR A 182 -8.55 44.85 -18.75
N ALA A 183 -7.83 45.93 -18.41
CA ALA A 183 -6.91 46.59 -19.32
C ALA A 183 -5.75 45.67 -19.70
N ASP A 184 -5.12 45.01 -18.73
CA ASP A 184 -3.98 44.12 -18.95
C ASP A 184 -4.39 42.86 -19.74
N ILE A 185 -5.56 42.28 -19.42
CA ILE A 185 -6.10 41.14 -20.18
C ILE A 185 -6.37 41.55 -21.64
N LEU A 186 -6.90 42.76 -21.86
CA LEU A 186 -7.11 43.29 -23.21
C LEU A 186 -5.78 43.52 -23.93
N GLU A 187 -4.79 44.11 -23.28
CA GLU A 187 -3.47 44.35 -23.86
C GLU A 187 -2.78 43.04 -24.24
N ILE A 188 -2.76 42.05 -23.35
CA ILE A 188 -2.22 40.72 -23.64
C ILE A 188 -2.97 40.07 -24.81
N SER A 189 -4.29 40.17 -24.86
CA SER A 189 -5.08 39.62 -25.98
C SER A 189 -4.77 40.29 -27.32
N GLN A 190 -4.48 41.60 -27.32
CA GLN A 190 -4.11 42.35 -28.51
C GLN A 190 -2.69 42.01 -28.96
N LEU A 191 -1.74 41.91 -28.03
CA LEU A 191 -0.37 41.50 -28.32
C LEU A 191 -0.33 40.09 -28.91
N LEU A 192 -1.04 39.13 -28.31
CA LEU A 192 -1.15 37.77 -28.84
C LEU A 192 -1.79 37.74 -30.23
N ALA A 193 -2.84 38.52 -30.45
CA ALA A 193 -3.47 38.62 -31.77
C ALA A 193 -2.51 39.18 -32.83
N ASN A 194 -1.66 40.14 -32.46
CA ASN A 194 -0.64 40.70 -33.34
C ASN A 194 0.47 39.69 -33.64
N GLU A 195 0.97 38.98 -32.63
CA GLU A 195 1.98 37.93 -32.82
C GLU A 195 1.47 36.84 -33.77
N LEU A 196 0.25 36.34 -33.55
CA LEU A 196 -0.39 35.37 -34.43
C LEU A 196 -0.59 35.90 -35.85
N TYR A 197 -0.87 37.20 -36.01
CA TYR A 197 -0.97 37.83 -37.32
C TYR A 197 0.39 37.89 -38.04
N TYR A 198 1.45 38.29 -37.33
CA TYR A 198 2.80 38.33 -37.90
C TYR A 198 3.34 36.96 -38.23
N GLU A 199 3.17 35.95 -37.37
CA GLU A 199 3.56 34.57 -37.66
C GLU A 199 2.84 34.01 -38.88
N LYS A 200 1.53 34.27 -39.00
CA LYS A 200 0.73 33.82 -40.15
C LYS A 200 1.20 34.47 -41.46
N ASN A 201 1.56 35.75 -41.42
CA ASN A 201 2.06 36.44 -42.61
C ASN A 201 3.48 36.00 -42.96
N LYS A 202 4.35 35.81 -41.96
CA LYS A 202 5.69 35.24 -42.16
C LYS A 202 5.61 33.85 -42.80
N ALA A 203 4.72 32.99 -42.31
CA ALA A 203 4.50 31.66 -42.88
C ALA A 203 4.02 31.73 -44.34
N LYS A 204 3.14 32.68 -44.68
CA LYS A 204 2.72 32.91 -46.07
C LYS A 204 3.84 33.44 -46.95
N ASP A 205 4.68 34.34 -46.43
CA ASP A 205 5.82 34.89 -47.18
C ASP A 205 6.88 33.81 -47.44
N GLU A 206 7.12 32.92 -46.48
CA GLU A 206 7.96 31.73 -46.68
C GLU A 206 7.33 30.79 -47.73
N GLU A 207 6.02 30.55 -47.67
CA GLU A 207 5.31 29.73 -48.66
C GLU A 207 5.27 30.37 -50.07
N HIS A 208 5.27 31.70 -50.16
CA HIS A 208 5.34 32.44 -51.42
C HIS A 208 6.77 32.50 -51.99
N LYS A 209 7.80 32.60 -51.14
CA LYS A 209 9.21 32.51 -51.55
C LYS A 209 9.53 31.14 -52.11
N ASP A 210 9.04 30.07 -51.49
CA ASP A 210 9.23 28.70 -51.98
C ASP A 210 8.52 28.43 -53.32
N LYS A 211 7.46 29.18 -53.64
CA LYS A 211 6.70 29.01 -54.89
C LYS A 211 7.21 29.87 -56.05
N ASN A 212 7.90 31.00 -55.80
CA ASN A 212 8.22 32.01 -56.82
C ASN A 212 9.69 32.53 -56.85
N GLY A 213 10.65 31.93 -56.15
CA GLY A 213 12.04 32.44 -56.12
C GLY A 213 13.05 31.70 -57.00
N GLU A 214 13.49 32.31 -58.11
CA GLU A 214 14.79 32.02 -58.74
C GLU A 214 15.95 32.36 -57.78
N PRO A 215 17.14 31.73 -57.88
CA PRO A 215 18.22 31.89 -56.90
C PRO A 215 18.79 33.31 -56.91
N GLU A 216 18.54 34.07 -55.84
CA GLU A 216 19.09 35.42 -55.66
C GLU A 216 20.60 35.33 -55.33
N MET A 217 21.42 35.87 -56.24
CA MET A 217 22.86 36.01 -56.09
C MET A 217 23.19 37.00 -54.97
N VAL A 218 23.87 36.53 -53.92
CA VAL A 218 24.38 37.41 -52.85
C VAL A 218 25.57 38.21 -53.38
N GLN A 219 25.36 39.53 -53.57
CA GLN A 219 26.43 40.47 -53.87
C GLN A 219 27.17 40.83 -52.57
N TRP A 220 28.46 40.49 -52.50
CA TRP A 220 29.34 40.83 -51.38
C TRP A 220 29.88 42.24 -51.57
N GLU A 221 29.45 43.19 -50.73
CA GLU A 221 30.14 44.49 -50.60
C GLU A 221 31.14 44.40 -49.44
N PHE A 222 32.42 44.45 -49.81
CA PHE A 222 33.56 44.52 -48.90
C PHE A 222 33.83 45.98 -48.53
N ASP A 223 33.48 46.38 -47.32
CA ASP A 223 33.98 47.64 -46.75
C ASP A 223 35.25 47.37 -45.94
N PHE A 224 36.38 47.80 -46.53
CA PHE A 224 37.70 47.88 -45.91
C PHE A 224 37.78 49.16 -45.06
N GLU A 225 37.68 49.02 -43.73
CA GLU A 225 38.19 50.04 -42.81
C GLU A 225 39.22 49.44 -41.85
N ASP A 226 40.44 49.98 -41.96
CA ASP A 226 41.64 49.69 -41.17
C ASP A 226 41.37 49.76 -39.66
N LYS A 227 41.11 48.62 -39.04
CA LYS A 227 41.36 48.40 -37.63
C LYS A 227 42.29 47.22 -37.46
N LYS A 228 43.53 47.55 -37.09
CA LYS A 228 44.59 46.65 -36.64
C LYS A 228 44.03 45.48 -35.84
N GLU A 229 44.32 44.29 -36.35
CA GLU A 229 44.00 42.98 -35.79
C GLU A 229 44.43 42.87 -34.32
N PRO A 230 43.54 42.48 -33.38
CA PRO A 230 43.97 41.79 -32.18
C PRO A 230 44.31 40.34 -32.53
N GLU A 231 45.53 39.93 -32.20
CA GLU A 231 46.12 38.63 -32.54
C GLU A 231 45.21 37.43 -32.14
N PRO A 232 45.09 36.39 -33.00
CA PRO A 232 44.31 35.21 -32.68
C PRO A 232 44.94 34.41 -31.52
N ILE A 233 44.08 34.04 -30.57
CA ILE A 233 44.40 33.19 -29.42
C ILE A 233 45.03 31.89 -29.92
N ARG A 234 46.32 31.70 -29.64
CA ARG A 234 47.06 30.47 -29.97
C ARG A 234 46.62 29.34 -29.03
N VAL A 235 45.77 28.45 -29.53
CA VAL A 235 45.45 27.19 -28.85
C VAL A 235 46.69 26.30 -28.89
N LYS A 236 47.39 26.15 -27.76
CA LYS A 236 48.52 25.22 -27.66
C LYS A 236 47.99 23.78 -27.63
N ALA A 237 48.26 23.02 -28.67
CA ALA A 237 48.15 21.57 -28.64
C ALA A 237 49.23 21.00 -27.70
N SER A 238 48.97 20.97 -26.40
CA SER A 238 49.81 20.26 -25.43
C SER A 238 49.28 18.84 -25.27
N ARG A 239 49.96 17.90 -25.92
CA ARG A 239 49.93 16.48 -25.55
C ARG A 239 50.93 16.29 -24.43
N GLU A 240 50.45 16.16 -23.20
CA GLU A 240 51.24 15.61 -22.09
C GLU A 240 50.53 14.36 -21.57
N PRO A 241 51.20 13.20 -21.51
CA PRO A 241 50.62 11.99 -20.95
C PRO A 241 50.43 12.15 -19.45
N VAL A 242 49.28 11.73 -18.94
CA VAL A 242 49.00 11.66 -17.51
C VAL A 242 50.02 10.71 -16.86
N LYS A 243 50.90 11.27 -16.02
CA LYS A 243 51.74 10.49 -15.11
C LYS A 243 50.82 9.72 -14.16
N SER A 244 50.90 8.38 -14.21
CA SER A 244 50.39 7.54 -13.14
C SER A 244 51.10 7.92 -11.84
N VAL A 245 50.32 8.20 -10.80
CA VAL A 245 50.83 8.34 -9.45
C VAL A 245 51.39 6.97 -9.06
N GLN A 246 52.72 6.83 -9.07
CA GLN A 246 53.40 5.85 -8.24
C GLN A 246 53.19 6.30 -6.80
N ARG A 247 52.31 5.62 -6.08
CA ARG A 247 52.35 5.61 -4.63
C ARG A 247 53.04 4.32 -4.21
N GLU A 248 54.05 4.54 -3.40
CA GLU A 248 54.91 3.55 -2.79
C GLU A 248 54.11 2.47 -2.05
N THR A 249 54.78 1.33 -1.98
CA THR A 249 54.47 0.12 -1.24
C THR A 249 53.91 0.39 0.15
N ASP A 250 52.94 -0.43 0.59
CA ASP A 250 53.16 -1.39 1.68
C ASP A 250 51.87 -2.21 1.93
N ASP A 251 52.03 -3.53 1.83
CA ASP A 251 51.39 -4.63 2.57
C ASP A 251 49.86 -4.68 2.75
N ALA A 252 49.22 -5.64 2.06
CA ALA A 252 48.60 -6.83 2.67
C ALA A 252 47.58 -7.52 1.73
N ASP A 253 47.91 -8.76 1.38
CA ASP A 253 47.03 -9.91 1.14
C ASP A 253 45.78 -9.72 0.22
N SER A 254 45.97 -9.90 -1.08
CA SER A 254 44.89 -10.37 -1.97
C SER A 254 45.35 -11.60 -2.74
N SER A 255 44.94 -12.77 -2.23
CA SER A 255 44.97 -14.04 -2.95
C SER A 255 43.94 -14.01 -4.07
N ILE A 256 44.30 -13.40 -5.20
CA ILE A 256 43.63 -13.63 -6.49
C ILE A 256 44.60 -14.42 -7.36
N HIS A 257 44.45 -15.74 -7.33
CA HIS A 257 45.06 -16.61 -8.33
C HIS A 257 44.25 -16.53 -9.62
N VAL A 258 44.79 -15.86 -10.64
CA VAL A 258 44.30 -15.99 -12.02
C VAL A 258 44.74 -17.36 -12.53
N ILE A 259 43.83 -18.34 -12.45
CA ILE A 259 44.03 -19.65 -13.08
C ILE A 259 43.93 -19.45 -14.60
N LYS A 260 45.03 -19.69 -15.32
CA LYS A 260 45.01 -19.81 -16.78
C LYS A 260 44.51 -21.20 -17.12
N ASP A 261 43.27 -21.29 -17.57
CA ASP A 261 42.68 -22.54 -18.07
C ASP A 261 43.36 -22.92 -19.40
N SER A 262 44.27 -23.89 -19.36
CA SER A 262 44.97 -24.40 -20.55
C SER A 262 44.29 -25.63 -21.18
N ASP A 263 43.29 -26.25 -20.55
CA ASP A 263 42.72 -27.50 -21.03
C ASP A 263 41.19 -27.46 -21.16
N HIS A 264 40.70 -27.97 -22.30
CA HIS A 264 39.30 -27.91 -22.71
C HIS A 264 38.37 -28.82 -21.87
N ASP A 265 38.92 -29.76 -21.11
CA ASP A 265 38.17 -30.78 -20.37
C ASP A 265 37.65 -30.30 -18.99
N ASP A 266 38.27 -29.26 -18.39
CA ASP A 266 37.87 -28.77 -17.06
C ASP A 266 36.61 -27.90 -17.08
N LYS A 267 36.25 -27.33 -18.23
CA LYS A 267 35.00 -26.56 -18.39
C LYS A 267 33.75 -27.44 -18.37
N MET A 268 33.85 -28.67 -18.88
CA MET A 268 32.71 -29.60 -19.00
C MET A 268 32.34 -30.29 -17.68
N ARG A 269 33.22 -30.30 -16.67
CA ARG A 269 32.90 -30.88 -15.35
C ARG A 269 32.17 -29.92 -14.41
N ARG A 270 32.27 -28.60 -14.64
CA ARG A 270 31.65 -27.57 -13.77
C ARG A 270 30.23 -27.19 -14.18
N PHE A 271 29.86 -27.39 -15.44
CA PHE A 271 28.52 -27.12 -15.95
C PHE A 271 27.93 -28.43 -16.47
N GLY A 272 27.10 -29.09 -15.66
CA GLY A 272 26.39 -30.30 -16.06
C GLY A 272 25.53 -30.10 -17.32
N ASP A 273 25.33 -31.20 -18.05
CA ASP A 273 24.67 -31.28 -19.35
C ASP A 273 23.34 -30.52 -19.40
N ARG A 274 23.32 -29.41 -20.15
CA ARG A 274 22.15 -28.58 -20.42
C ARG A 274 21.69 -28.82 -21.85
N THR A 275 21.20 -30.02 -22.12
CA THR A 275 20.48 -30.30 -23.37
C THR A 275 19.13 -29.59 -23.31
N PRO A 276 18.80 -28.65 -24.22
CA PRO A 276 17.53 -27.94 -24.18
C PRO A 276 16.37 -28.84 -24.63
N VAL A 277 15.31 -28.91 -23.83
CA VAL A 277 14.06 -29.61 -24.17
C VAL A 277 13.28 -28.78 -25.20
N ARG A 278 12.86 -29.41 -26.30
CA ARG A 278 12.02 -28.77 -27.33
C ARG A 278 10.65 -28.39 -26.76
N LEU A 279 10.26 -27.13 -26.94
CA LEU A 279 8.91 -26.64 -26.71
C LEU A 279 8.02 -27.13 -27.86
N GLU A 280 7.10 -28.05 -27.56
CA GLU A 280 6.00 -28.42 -28.47
C GLU A 280 4.90 -27.36 -28.33
N GLU A 281 4.68 -26.57 -29.38
CA GLU A 281 3.48 -25.76 -29.57
C GLU A 281 2.37 -26.62 -30.19
N SER A 282 1.26 -26.78 -29.50
CA SER A 282 -0.10 -26.70 -30.08
C SER A 282 -1.16 -27.00 -29.02
N ILE A 283 -1.61 -25.94 -28.35
CA ILE A 283 -2.92 -25.96 -27.68
C ILE A 283 -3.96 -25.93 -28.80
N THR A 284 -4.60 -27.07 -29.04
CA THR A 284 -5.80 -27.13 -29.87
C THR A 284 -7.02 -26.88 -29.00
N ASP A 285 -7.75 -25.84 -29.41
CA ASP A 285 -8.95 -25.27 -28.81
C ASP A 285 -10.15 -26.21 -29.00
N ALA A 286 -10.31 -27.17 -28.09
CA ALA A 286 -11.40 -28.17 -28.16
C ALA A 286 -12.11 -28.41 -26.81
N SER A 287 -12.07 -27.45 -25.86
CA SER A 287 -12.81 -27.58 -24.59
C SER A 287 -13.71 -26.39 -24.26
N ALA A 288 -14.21 -25.71 -25.29
CA ALA A 288 -15.23 -24.67 -25.17
C ALA A 288 -16.52 -25.05 -25.93
N LYS A 289 -17.21 -26.11 -25.49
CA LYS A 289 -18.65 -26.29 -25.73
C LYS A 289 -19.29 -26.93 -24.50
N GLY A 290 -20.26 -26.21 -23.93
CA GLY A 290 -21.02 -26.61 -22.75
C GLY A 290 -22.18 -27.57 -23.04
N SER A 291 -22.85 -27.90 -21.92
CA SER A 291 -24.08 -28.70 -21.71
C SER A 291 -24.01 -30.16 -22.15
N ASP A 292 -24.37 -31.17 -21.35
CA ASP A 292 -25.61 -31.32 -20.59
C ASP A 292 -25.46 -32.22 -19.35
N SER A 293 -26.37 -32.01 -18.41
CA SER A 293 -26.64 -32.87 -17.25
C SER A 293 -27.10 -34.27 -17.67
N ASP A 294 -26.54 -35.34 -17.08
CA ASP A 294 -27.38 -36.48 -16.72
C ASP A 294 -26.85 -37.32 -15.54
N LYS A 295 -27.84 -37.89 -14.83
CA LYS A 295 -27.76 -38.51 -13.51
C LYS A 295 -27.18 -39.93 -13.56
N ASN A 296 -26.34 -40.23 -12.56
CA ASN A 296 -26.17 -41.50 -11.83
C ASN A 296 -24.70 -41.93 -11.71
N GLY A 297 -24.19 -41.90 -10.48
CA GLY A 297 -22.91 -42.49 -10.12
C GLY A 297 -22.41 -41.95 -8.78
N ARG A 298 -22.95 -42.44 -7.66
CA ARG A 298 -22.37 -42.20 -6.33
C ARG A 298 -21.05 -42.99 -6.21
N PRO A 299 -19.93 -42.40 -5.77
CA PRO A 299 -18.78 -43.18 -5.33
C PRO A 299 -18.89 -43.53 -3.84
N ASP A 300 -18.77 -44.83 -3.56
CA ASP A 300 -18.76 -45.46 -2.23
C ASP A 300 -17.50 -45.07 -1.43
N PHE A 301 -17.68 -44.37 -0.31
CA PHE A 301 -16.67 -44.20 0.74
C PHE A 301 -17.00 -45.19 1.88
N ARG A 302 -16.20 -46.26 2.03
CA ARG A 302 -16.30 -47.20 3.17
C ARG A 302 -15.23 -46.87 4.22
N ILE A 303 -15.67 -46.26 5.32
CA ILE A 303 -15.00 -46.31 6.62
C ILE A 303 -16.05 -46.75 7.64
N GLY A 304 -15.85 -47.91 8.26
CA GLY A 304 -16.77 -48.44 9.28
C GLY A 304 -16.41 -49.85 9.68
N GLY A 305 -15.56 -49.97 10.71
CA GLY A 305 -15.29 -51.23 11.39
C GLY A 305 -16.53 -51.70 12.16
N ARG A 306 -16.83 -53.00 12.05
CA ARG A 306 -17.90 -53.69 12.77
C ARG A 306 -17.64 -53.64 14.29
N ILE A 307 -18.56 -53.03 15.02
CA ILE A 307 -18.79 -53.32 16.44
C ILE A 307 -19.81 -54.47 16.46
N SER A 308 -19.42 -55.59 17.05
CA SER A 308 -20.31 -56.73 17.29
C SER A 308 -21.12 -56.47 18.56
N ASP A 309 -22.44 -56.45 18.42
CA ASP A 309 -23.39 -56.65 19.51
C ASP A 309 -23.24 -58.07 20.08
N ALA A 310 -22.96 -58.13 21.38
CA ALA A 310 -23.12 -59.33 22.20
C ALA A 310 -23.70 -58.87 23.54
N TYR A 311 -25.02 -58.67 23.56
CA TYR A 311 -25.84 -58.74 24.77
C TYR A 311 -26.73 -59.96 24.60
N ASP A 312 -26.46 -61.01 25.37
CA ASP A 312 -27.49 -61.81 26.02
C ASP A 312 -26.87 -62.66 27.15
N ASP A 313 -27.68 -62.79 28.20
CA ASP A 313 -27.64 -63.74 29.32
C ASP A 313 -26.92 -63.41 30.64
N VAL A 314 -27.69 -63.69 31.70
CA VAL A 314 -27.35 -64.03 33.10
C VAL A 314 -27.29 -62.84 34.06
N ASP A 315 -28.02 -62.73 35.18
CA ASP A 315 -29.14 -63.45 35.82
C ASP A 315 -29.47 -62.60 37.07
N ASP A 316 -30.70 -62.74 37.55
CA ASP A 316 -31.24 -62.13 38.76
C ASP A 316 -30.38 -62.40 40.01
N GLY A 317 -30.31 -61.40 40.91
CA GLY A 317 -29.54 -61.53 42.14
C GLY A 317 -29.85 -60.47 43.19
N VAL A 318 -31.02 -60.60 43.80
CA VAL A 318 -31.45 -59.98 45.06
C VAL A 318 -30.34 -60.00 46.12
N VAL A 319 -30.05 -58.84 46.74
CA VAL A 319 -30.16 -58.46 48.18
C VAL A 319 -29.50 -57.10 48.35
#